data_AF-A0A974NW47-F1
#
_entry.id   AF-A0A974NW47-F1
#
_cell.length_a   1.000
_cell.length_b   1.000
_cell.length_c   1.000
_cell.angle_alpha   90.00
_cell.angle_beta   90.00
_cell.angle_gamma   90.00
#
_symmetry.space_group_name_H-M   'P 1'
#
loop_
_entity.id
_entity.type
_entity.pdbx_description
1 polymer ?
#
loop_
_entity_poly.entity_id
_entity_poly.type
_entity_poly.pdbx_seq_one_letter_code
_entity_poly.pdbx_strand_id
1 'polypeptide(L)'
;MVFGTQQELADAVSIARPSLSAIEMGAAWPRPGTLDRLMEELDLTWDMIAVRGEAERRSRPVDAHPRADLRLALGGDLREGRKLEGLSLRDLSQRCGLSASQLSRIERGEAPRSRAFIDEPDDLNLDREFRRLRFRHPELHRLWLLV
;
A
#
# COMPACT_ATOMS: atom_id res chain seq x y z
N MET A 1 -23.73 -20.32 -8.04
CA MET A 1 -23.56 -18.97 -7.49
C MET A 1 -23.75 -17.97 -8.61
N VAL A 2 -24.71 -17.07 -8.48
CA VAL A 2 -24.90 -15.96 -9.44
C VAL A 2 -24.28 -14.75 -8.74
N PHE A 3 -23.08 -14.36 -9.14
CA PHE A 3 -22.32 -13.26 -8.51
C PHE A 3 -22.86 -11.87 -8.88
N GLY A 4 -24.15 -11.77 -9.17
CA GLY A 4 -24.78 -10.56 -9.67
C GLY A 4 -24.14 -10.02 -10.95
N THR A 5 -24.45 -8.77 -11.25
CA THR A 5 -23.80 -7.95 -12.27
C THR A 5 -22.53 -7.30 -11.70
N GLN A 6 -21.64 -6.84 -12.58
CA GLN A 6 -20.48 -6.06 -12.18
C GLN A 6 -20.86 -4.80 -11.37
N GLN A 7 -22.03 -4.22 -11.61
CA GLN A 7 -22.52 -3.09 -10.82
C GLN A 7 -22.84 -3.52 -9.38
N GLU A 8 -23.54 -4.63 -9.21
CA GLU A 8 -23.92 -5.16 -7.90
C GLU A 8 -22.68 -5.53 -7.07
N LEU A 9 -21.68 -6.19 -7.68
CA LEU A 9 -20.42 -6.50 -7.01
C LEU A 9 -19.63 -5.23 -6.64
N ALA A 10 -19.58 -4.23 -7.54
CA ALA A 10 -18.90 -2.98 -7.26
C ALA A 10 -19.55 -2.21 -6.09
N ASP A 11 -20.88 -2.21 -6.03
CA ASP A 11 -21.64 -1.60 -4.93
C ASP A 11 -21.39 -2.35 -3.62
N ALA A 12 -21.41 -3.69 -3.64
CA ALA A 12 -21.13 -4.54 -2.48
C ALA A 12 -19.75 -4.27 -1.87
N VAL A 13 -18.72 -4.14 -2.72
CA VAL A 13 -17.35 -3.84 -2.27
C VAL A 13 -17.03 -2.35 -2.22
N SER A 14 -18.06 -1.49 -2.31
CA SER A 14 -18.02 -0.03 -2.25
C SER A 14 -16.91 0.62 -3.11
N ILE A 15 -16.88 0.27 -4.39
CA ILE A 15 -16.05 0.91 -5.42
C ILE A 15 -16.90 1.29 -6.63
N ALA A 16 -16.40 2.17 -7.49
CA ALA A 16 -17.09 2.49 -8.73
C ALA A 16 -16.98 1.31 -9.73
N ARG A 17 -18.05 1.00 -10.47
CA ARG A 17 -18.05 -0.05 -11.52
C ARG A 17 -16.87 0.06 -12.50
N PRO A 18 -16.46 1.26 -12.99
CA PRO A 18 -15.27 1.37 -13.84
C PRO A 18 -13.97 0.94 -13.15
N SER A 19 -13.86 1.11 -11.83
CA SER A 19 -12.71 0.63 -11.06
C SER A 19 -12.68 -0.89 -11.00
N LEU A 20 -13.83 -1.53 -10.76
CA LEU A 20 -13.94 -2.99 -10.81
C LEU A 20 -13.60 -3.51 -12.21
N SER A 21 -14.12 -2.86 -13.25
CA SER A 21 -13.81 -3.22 -14.64
C SER A 21 -12.32 -3.13 -14.97
N ALA A 22 -11.62 -2.08 -14.50
CA ALA A 22 -10.18 -1.96 -14.69
C ALA A 22 -9.40 -3.07 -13.97
N ILE A 23 -9.87 -3.51 -12.80
CA ILE A 23 -9.29 -4.62 -12.04
C ILE A 23 -9.46 -5.94 -12.80
N GLU A 24 -10.67 -6.24 -13.27
CA GLU A 24 -10.97 -7.48 -14.01
C GLU A 24 -10.16 -7.59 -15.30
N MET A 25 -9.90 -6.47 -15.99
CA MET A 25 -9.07 -6.43 -17.19
C MET A 25 -7.56 -6.47 -16.89
N GLY A 26 -7.15 -6.48 -15.62
CA GLY A 26 -5.74 -6.41 -15.21
C GLY A 26 -5.07 -5.06 -15.47
N ALA A 27 -5.85 -4.02 -15.78
CA ALA A 27 -5.35 -2.67 -16.00
C ALA A 27 -5.04 -1.94 -14.68
N ALA A 28 -5.62 -2.40 -13.57
CA ALA A 28 -5.36 -1.88 -12.23
C ALA A 28 -5.29 -3.03 -11.22
N TRP A 29 -4.44 -2.88 -10.21
CA TRP A 29 -4.47 -3.76 -9.05
C TRP A 29 -5.48 -3.25 -8.02
N PRO A 30 -6.28 -4.13 -7.38
CA PRO A 30 -7.12 -3.73 -6.28
C PRO A 30 -6.26 -3.20 -5.14
N ARG A 31 -6.72 -2.13 -4.48
CA ARG A 31 -6.11 -1.69 -3.22
C ARG A 31 -6.29 -2.77 -2.16
N PRO A 32 -5.43 -2.87 -1.13
CA PRO A 32 -5.53 -3.90 -0.10
C PRO A 32 -6.95 -4.05 0.48
N GLY A 33 -7.55 -2.97 0.99
CA GLY A 33 -8.93 -3.03 1.51
C GLY A 33 -10.02 -3.26 0.45
N THR A 34 -9.74 -3.06 -0.85
CA THR A 34 -10.66 -3.47 -1.93
C THR A 34 -10.51 -4.96 -2.22
N LEU A 35 -9.30 -5.49 -2.17
CA LEU A 35 -9.03 -6.92 -2.32
C LEU A 35 -9.67 -7.71 -1.18
N ASP A 36 -9.55 -7.25 0.06
CA ASP A 36 -10.17 -7.92 1.22
C ASP A 36 -11.69 -8.02 1.06
N ARG A 37 -12.36 -6.93 0.65
CA ARG A 37 -13.81 -6.92 0.40
C ARG A 37 -14.22 -7.79 -0.78
N LEU A 38 -13.43 -7.81 -1.85
CA LEU A 38 -13.66 -8.71 -2.98
C LEU A 38 -13.51 -10.17 -2.56
N MET A 39 -12.54 -10.49 -1.71
CA MET A 39 -12.33 -11.83 -1.20
C MET A 39 -13.47 -12.28 -0.30
N GLU A 40 -13.95 -11.41 0.58
CA GLU A 40 -15.10 -11.69 1.44
C GLU A 40 -16.38 -11.89 0.61
N GLU A 41 -16.70 -10.98 -0.30
CA GLU A 41 -17.93 -11.02 -1.11
C GLU A 41 -17.96 -12.21 -2.07
N LEU A 42 -16.81 -12.62 -2.59
CA LEU A 42 -16.68 -13.73 -3.54
C LEU A 42 -16.35 -15.07 -2.87
N ASP A 43 -16.32 -15.12 -1.53
CA ASP A 43 -15.92 -16.29 -0.75
C ASP A 43 -14.59 -16.90 -1.22
N LEU A 44 -13.61 -16.02 -1.44
CA LEU A 44 -12.27 -16.36 -1.88
C LEU A 44 -11.29 -16.30 -0.71
N THR A 45 -10.40 -17.28 -0.66
CA THR A 45 -9.27 -17.29 0.27
C THR A 45 -7.96 -17.01 -0.46
N TRP A 46 -6.92 -16.64 0.30
CA TRP A 46 -5.61 -16.32 -0.27
C TRP A 46 -5.00 -17.48 -1.06
N ASP A 47 -5.22 -18.74 -0.65
CA ASP A 47 -4.75 -19.92 -1.38
C ASP A 47 -5.44 -20.15 -2.74
N MET A 48 -6.65 -19.61 -2.93
CA MET A 48 -7.38 -19.69 -4.19
C MET A 48 -6.88 -18.68 -5.22
N ILE A 49 -6.42 -17.51 -4.77
CA ILE A 49 -6.05 -16.39 -5.64
C ILE A 49 -4.54 -16.15 -5.74
N ALA A 50 -3.76 -16.66 -4.78
CA ALA A 50 -2.31 -16.49 -4.75
C ALA A 50 -1.60 -17.81 -4.99
N VAL A 51 -0.84 -17.87 -6.09
CA VAL A 51 0.13 -18.93 -6.31
C VAL A 51 1.43 -18.52 -5.64
N ARG A 52 1.91 -19.32 -4.67
CA ARG A 52 3.29 -19.19 -4.16
C ARG A 52 4.23 -19.46 -5.33
N GLY A 53 4.86 -18.41 -5.85
CA GLY A 53 5.62 -18.51 -7.09
C GLY A 53 6.90 -19.33 -6.95
N GLU A 54 7.03 -20.38 -7.76
CA GLU A 54 8.32 -20.89 -8.26
C GLU A 54 8.71 -20.20 -9.59
N ALA A 55 7.85 -19.33 -10.12
CA ALA A 55 7.99 -18.77 -11.45
C ALA A 55 9.16 -17.77 -11.54
N GLU A 56 10.14 -18.13 -12.36
CA GLU A 56 11.12 -17.21 -12.93
C GLU A 56 10.44 -15.90 -13.35
N ARG A 57 10.96 -14.82 -12.77
CA ARG A 57 10.61 -13.42 -12.96
C ARG A 57 10.28 -13.12 -14.43
N ARG A 58 9.02 -13.24 -14.83
CA ARG A 58 8.52 -12.46 -15.97
C ARG A 58 8.60 -11.01 -15.51
N SER A 59 9.52 -10.28 -16.15
CA SER A 59 9.88 -8.91 -15.84
C SER A 59 8.63 -8.05 -15.62
N ARG A 60 8.26 -7.86 -14.35
CA ARG A 60 7.50 -6.69 -13.94
C ARG A 60 8.29 -5.45 -14.41
N PRO A 61 7.63 -4.38 -14.88
CA PRO A 61 8.31 -3.12 -15.16
C PRO A 61 9.25 -2.81 -14.00
N VAL A 62 10.47 -2.34 -14.29
CA VAL A 62 11.56 -2.14 -13.31
C VAL A 62 11.12 -1.24 -12.12
N ASP A 63 9.98 -0.57 -12.25
CA ASP A 63 9.36 0.32 -11.28
C ASP A 63 8.26 -0.34 -10.41
N ALA A 64 7.71 -1.48 -10.83
CA ALA A 64 6.69 -2.28 -10.12
C ALA A 64 7.33 -3.31 -9.18
N HIS A 65 8.33 -2.88 -8.41
CA HIS A 65 8.87 -3.68 -7.32
C HIS A 65 7.84 -3.66 -6.18
N PRO A 66 7.51 -4.80 -5.53
CA PRO A 66 6.62 -4.82 -4.36
C PRO A 66 6.95 -3.76 -3.31
N ARG A 67 8.24 -3.41 -3.18
CA ARG A 67 8.72 -2.38 -2.26
C ARG A 67 8.37 -0.95 -2.68
N ALA A 68 8.14 -0.67 -3.96
CA ALA A 68 7.64 0.62 -4.45
C ALA A 68 6.18 0.82 -4.05
N ASP A 69 5.34 -0.19 -4.25
CA ASP A 69 3.94 -0.18 -3.84
C ASP A 69 3.82 -0.05 -2.32
N LEU A 70 4.63 -0.81 -1.55
CA LEU A 70 4.69 -0.69 -0.09
C LEU A 70 5.08 0.74 0.36
N ARG A 71 6.04 1.39 -0.31
CA ARG A 71 6.43 2.77 0.01
C ARG A 71 5.34 3.77 -0.33
N LEU A 72 4.63 3.57 -1.43
CA LEU A 72 3.53 4.43 -1.83
C LEU A 72 2.37 4.33 -0.83
N ALA A 73 2.01 3.11 -0.40
CA ALA A 73 1.01 2.88 0.63
C ALA A 73 1.41 3.55 1.96
N LEU A 74 2.59 3.23 2.51
CA LEU A 74 3.09 3.86 3.74
C LEU A 74 3.14 5.40 3.66
N GLY A 75 3.53 5.93 2.50
CA GLY A 75 3.58 7.37 2.26
C GLY A 75 2.19 8.01 2.26
N GLY A 76 1.21 7.33 1.68
CA GLY A 76 -0.20 7.69 1.72
C GLY A 76 -0.74 7.73 3.15
N ASP A 77 -0.56 6.66 3.90
CA ASP A 77 -1.02 6.55 5.29
C ASP A 77 -0.37 7.62 6.19
N LEU A 78 0.95 7.86 6.03
CA LEU A 78 1.64 8.94 6.74
C LEU A 78 1.04 10.32 6.44
N ARG A 79 0.70 10.57 5.17
CA ARG A 79 0.07 11.83 4.75
C ARG A 79 -1.32 11.99 5.36
N GLU A 80 -2.09 10.91 5.45
CA GLU A 80 -3.41 10.89 6.08
C GLU A 80 -3.30 11.15 7.58
N GLY A 81 -2.46 10.40 8.30
CA GLY A 81 -2.18 10.62 9.72
C GLY A 81 -1.72 12.05 10.02
N ARG A 82 -0.80 12.61 9.21
CA ARG A 82 -0.37 14.01 9.34
C ARG A 82 -1.53 14.99 9.21
N LYS A 83 -2.43 14.78 8.24
CA LYS A 83 -3.58 15.63 8.00
C LYS A 83 -4.64 15.51 9.10
N LEU A 84 -4.85 14.33 9.67
CA LEU A 84 -5.75 14.12 10.80
C LEU A 84 -5.36 14.99 12.01
N GLU A 85 -4.07 15.23 12.20
CA GLU A 85 -3.57 16.14 13.24
C GLU A 85 -3.44 17.61 12.80
N GLY A 86 -3.90 17.95 11.59
CA GLY A 86 -3.82 19.32 11.08
C GLY A 86 -2.39 19.83 10.82
N LEU A 87 -1.39 18.94 10.72
CA LEU A 87 0.00 19.33 10.56
C LEU A 87 0.33 19.64 9.09
N SER A 88 1.05 20.73 8.84
CA SER A 88 1.70 20.96 7.56
C SER A 88 2.98 20.12 7.42
N LEU A 89 3.50 20.00 6.20
CA LEU A 89 4.82 19.40 5.98
C LEU A 89 5.93 20.17 6.71
N ARG A 90 5.76 21.49 6.90
CA ARG A 90 6.70 22.32 7.66
C ARG A 90 6.63 21.97 9.15
N ASP A 91 5.45 21.78 9.72
CA ASP A 91 5.31 21.42 11.14
C ASP A 91 5.94 20.05 11.39
N LEU A 92 5.64 19.06 10.54
CA LEU A 92 6.25 17.74 10.64
C LEU A 92 7.77 17.79 10.46
N SER A 93 8.29 18.61 9.56
CA SER A 93 9.75 18.80 9.35
C SER A 93 10.47 19.22 10.63
N GLN A 94 9.86 20.12 11.42
CA GLN A 94 10.43 20.60 12.68
C GLN A 94 10.42 19.50 13.75
N ARG A 95 9.40 18.63 13.74
CA ARG A 95 9.28 17.53 14.71
C ARG A 95 10.22 16.37 14.45
N CYS A 96 10.52 16.07 13.19
CA CYS A 96 11.30 14.88 12.83
C CYS A 96 12.72 15.18 12.31
N GLY A 97 13.09 16.46 12.16
CA GLY A 97 14.41 16.85 11.65
C GLY A 97 14.67 16.46 10.19
N LEU A 98 13.62 16.13 9.42
CA LEU A 98 13.70 15.87 7.98
C LEU A 98 13.24 17.11 7.23
N SER A 99 13.78 17.38 6.04
CA SER A 99 13.29 18.52 5.26
C SER A 99 11.86 18.30 4.77
N ALA A 100 11.09 19.38 4.60
CA ALA A 100 9.75 19.30 4.03
C ALA A 100 9.74 18.65 2.61
N SER A 101 10.82 18.83 1.84
CA SER A 101 10.95 18.18 0.53
C SER A 101 11.19 16.67 0.63
N GLN A 102 11.98 16.22 1.62
CA GLN A 102 12.17 14.80 1.90
C GLN A 102 10.87 14.16 2.35
N LEU A 103 10.13 14.81 3.26
CA LEU A 103 8.81 14.35 3.71
C LEU A 103 7.81 14.26 2.53
N SER A 104 7.77 15.27 1.66
CA SER A 104 6.93 15.23 0.45
C SER A 104 7.27 14.08 -0.49
N ARG A 105 8.56 13.75 -0.66
CA ARG A 105 8.96 12.58 -1.45
C ARG A 105 8.60 11.26 -0.76
N ILE A 106 8.72 11.19 0.56
CA ILE A 106 8.32 10.02 1.35
C ILE A 106 6.81 9.79 1.21
N GLU A 107 5.98 10.82 1.38
CA GLU A 107 4.51 10.74 1.25
C GLU A 107 4.05 10.28 -0.15
N ARG A 108 4.87 10.50 -1.18
CA ARG A 108 4.58 10.09 -2.57
C ARG A 108 5.26 8.77 -2.96
N GLY A 109 5.94 8.08 -2.05
CA GLY A 109 6.69 6.86 -2.36
C GLY A 109 7.96 7.08 -3.21
N GLU A 110 8.31 8.34 -3.51
CA GLU A 110 9.42 8.74 -4.39
C GLU A 110 10.78 8.76 -3.66
N ALA A 111 10.92 8.04 -2.54
CA ALA A 111 12.12 8.04 -1.72
C ALA A 111 12.71 6.62 -1.52
N PRO A 112 13.07 5.89 -2.59
CA PRO A 112 13.39 4.46 -2.54
C PRO A 112 14.64 4.11 -1.72
N ARG A 113 15.56 5.07 -1.54
CA ARG A 113 16.79 4.92 -0.74
C ARG A 113 16.73 5.68 0.59
N SER A 114 15.55 6.13 1.00
CA SER A 114 15.41 6.88 2.26
C SER A 114 15.69 5.99 3.45
N ARG A 115 16.49 6.50 4.40
CA ARG A 115 16.74 5.86 5.70
C ARG A 115 15.55 5.96 6.66
N ALA A 116 14.50 6.69 6.26
CA ALA A 116 13.25 6.78 7.00
C ALA A 116 12.52 5.43 7.08
N PHE A 117 12.78 4.51 6.16
CA PHE A 117 12.19 3.18 6.15
C PHE A 117 13.12 2.14 6.79
N ILE A 118 12.52 1.18 7.46
CA ILE A 118 13.18 -0.05 7.95
C ILE A 118 12.29 -1.24 7.65
N ASP A 119 12.90 -2.42 7.52
CA ASP A 119 12.17 -3.67 7.48
C ASP A 119 11.48 -3.92 8.83
N GLU A 120 10.30 -4.52 8.79
CA GLU A 120 9.62 -5.06 9.97
C GLU A 120 10.49 -6.18 10.59
N PRO A 121 10.90 -6.07 11.87
CA PRO A 121 11.67 -7.11 12.54
C PRO A 121 11.08 -8.51 12.45
N ASP A 122 9.76 -8.64 12.46
CA ASP A 122 9.08 -9.94 12.42
C ASP A 122 9.17 -10.62 11.04
N ASP A 123 9.49 -9.86 9.99
CA ASP A 123 9.56 -10.36 8.62
C ASP A 123 11.01 -10.67 8.19
N LEU A 124 11.99 -10.65 9.10
CA LEU A 124 13.40 -10.88 8.75
C LEU A 124 13.66 -12.30 8.18
N ASN A 125 12.77 -13.24 8.44
CA ASN A 125 12.76 -14.58 7.85
C ASN A 125 12.27 -14.63 6.39
N LEU A 126 11.62 -13.57 5.89
CA LEU A 126 11.18 -13.47 4.50
C LEU A 126 12.30 -12.92 3.60
N ASP A 127 12.20 -13.18 2.30
CA ASP A 127 13.03 -12.49 1.32
C ASP A 127 12.78 -10.99 1.39
N ARG A 128 13.86 -10.22 1.21
CA ARG A 128 13.84 -8.76 1.37
C ARG A 128 12.71 -8.10 0.58
N GLU A 129 12.36 -8.60 -0.60
CA GLU A 129 11.30 -7.99 -1.40
C GLU A 129 9.89 -8.09 -0.80
N PHE A 130 9.65 -9.05 0.09
CA PHE A 130 8.36 -9.31 0.74
C PHE A 130 8.27 -8.78 2.17
N ARG A 131 9.37 -8.28 2.75
CA ARG A 131 9.37 -7.72 4.10
C ARG A 131 8.53 -6.45 4.14
N ARG A 132 7.61 -6.35 5.09
CA ARG A 132 6.89 -5.11 5.35
C ARG A 132 7.88 -4.01 5.71
N LEU A 133 7.46 -2.79 5.39
CA LEU A 133 8.15 -1.57 5.74
C LEU A 133 7.46 -0.90 6.90
N ARG A 134 8.25 -0.28 7.77
CA ARG A 134 7.77 0.69 8.76
C ARG A 134 8.67 1.92 8.81
N PHE A 135 8.18 2.99 9.42
CA PHE A 135 8.99 4.17 9.65
C PHE A 135 9.97 3.97 10.82
N ARG A 136 11.23 4.35 10.60
CA ARG A 136 12.28 4.38 11.63
C ARG A 136 12.03 5.49 12.64
N HIS A 137 11.61 6.66 12.18
CA HIS A 137 11.44 7.83 13.03
C HIS A 137 10.16 7.68 13.85
N PRO A 138 10.20 7.82 15.18
CA PRO A 138 9.06 7.55 16.05
C PRO A 138 7.85 8.42 15.70
N GLU A 139 8.03 9.71 15.39
CA GLU A 139 6.90 10.57 15.01
C GLU A 139 6.24 10.17 13.68
N LEU A 140 7.03 9.72 12.70
CA LEU A 140 6.45 9.24 11.44
C LEU A 140 5.71 7.91 11.64
N HIS A 141 6.25 7.04 12.49
CA HIS A 141 5.61 5.78 12.85
C HIS A 141 4.32 6.02 13.63
N ARG A 142 4.30 6.96 14.58
CA ARG A 142 3.11 7.34 15.34
C ARG A 142 2.00 7.86 14.44
N LEU A 143 2.31 8.75 13.51
CA LEU A 143 1.33 9.27 12.54
C LEU A 143 0.80 8.18 11.62
N TRP A 144 1.66 7.25 11.20
CA TRP A 144 1.24 6.09 10.41
C TRP A 144 0.25 5.18 11.15
N LEU A 145 0.40 5.00 12.47
CA LEU A 145 -0.52 4.19 13.28
C LEU A 145 -1.88 4.85 13.57
N LEU A 146 -2.13 6.07 13.08
CA LEU A 146 -3.43 6.75 13.25
C LEU A 146 -4.47 6.32 12.22
N VAL A 147 -4.06 5.56 11.21
CA VAL A 147 -4.88 5.10 10.08
C VAL A 147 -4.92 3.58 10.07
#